data_AF-A0A653X2B6-F1
#
_entry.id   AF-A0A653X2B6-F1
#
_cell.length_a   1.000
_cell.length_b   1.000
_cell.length_c   1.000
_cell.angle_alpha   90.00
_cell.angle_beta   90.00
_cell.angle_gamma   90.00
#
_symmetry.space_group_name_H-M   'P 1'
#
loop_
_entity.id
_entity.type
_entity.pdbx_description
1 polymer ?
#
loop_
_entity_poly.entity_id
_entity_poly.type
_entity_poly.pdbx_seq_one_letter_code
_entity_poly.pdbx_strand_id
1 'polypeptide(L)' 'MEKQELERLYLELEKYKYISEKLNNPYLTEIETEKFIKDNYEKIKEINIIRKKISTIEWNQLTLEQQKDYLEKYSDD' A
#
# COMPACT_ATOMS: atom_id res chain seq x y z
N MET A 1 -20.35 -1.15 7.88
CA MET A 1 -19.80 -2.38 7.27
C MET A 1 -18.41 -2.10 6.70
N GLU A 2 -18.26 -1.08 5.85
CA GLU A 2 -16.96 -0.72 5.24
C GLU A 2 -15.89 -0.29 6.25
N LYS A 3 -16.26 0.42 7.33
CA LYS A 3 -15.31 0.81 8.38
C LYS A 3 -14.62 -0.39 9.06
N GLN A 4 -15.36 -1.46 9.35
CA GLN A 4 -14.82 -2.67 9.99
C GLN A 4 -13.92 -3.46 9.02
N GLU A 5 -14.27 -3.47 7.73
CA GLU A 5 -13.43 -4.08 6.70
C GLU A 5 -12.13 -3.29 6.50
N LEU A 6 -12.20 -1.95 6.51
CA LEU A 6 -11.03 -1.09 6.41
C LEU A 6 -10.09 -1.29 7.61
N GLU A 7 -10.61 -1.32 8.83
CA GLU A 7 -9.83 -1.64 10.04
C GLU A 7 -9.18 -3.03 9.95
N ARG A 8 -9.92 -4.04 9.47
CA ARG A 8 -9.38 -5.39 9.24
C ARG A 8 -8.23 -5.42 8.24
N LEU A 9 -8.37 -4.68 7.12
CA LEU A 9 -7.34 -4.61 6.08
C LEU A 9 -6.06 -3.91 6.59
N TYR A 10 -6.17 -2.86 7.39
CA TYR A 10 -4.99 -2.24 8.02
C TYR A 10 -4.29 -3.19 9.00
N LEU A 11 -5.05 -3.92 9.82
CA LEU A 11 -4.47 -4.94 10.72
C LEU A 11 -3.80 -6.08 9.92
N GLU A 12 -4.36 -6.44 8.76
CA GLU A 12 -3.74 -7.41 7.85
C GLU A 12 -2.44 -6.86 7.25
N LEU A 13 -2.41 -5.58 6.88
CA LEU A 13 -1.23 -4.89 6.36
C LEU A 13 -0.11 -4.79 7.40
N GLU A 14 -0.44 -4.58 8.69
CA GLU A 14 0.55 -4.51 9.77
C GLU A 14 1.38 -5.80 9.91
N LYS A 15 0.82 -6.97 9.56
CA LYS A 15 1.55 -8.25 9.55
C LYS A 15 2.74 -8.22 8.60
N TYR A 16 2.72 -7.34 7.60
CA TYR A 16 3.77 -7.17 6.59
C TYR A 16 4.67 -5.95 6.86
N LYS A 17 4.58 -5.33 8.04
CA LYS A 17 5.36 -4.14 8.42
C LYS A 17 6.86 -4.32 8.14
N TYR A 18 7.43 -5.46 8.52
CA TYR A 18 8.84 -5.78 8.26
C TYR A 18 9.21 -5.71 6.77
N ILE A 19 8.36 -6.20 5.87
CA ILE A 19 8.64 -6.16 4.43
C ILE A 19 8.67 -4.72 3.94
N SER A 20 7.71 -3.89 4.38
CA SER A 20 7.67 -2.48 4.01
C SER A 20 8.87 -1.70 4.57
N GLU A 21 9.25 -1.95 5.82
CA GLU A 21 10.43 -1.33 6.45
C GLU A 21 11.72 -1.74 5.75
N LYS A 22 11.84 -3.03 5.38
CA LYS A 22 13.03 -3.55 4.70
C LYS A 22 13.16 -2.96 3.29
N LEU A 23 12.08 -2.83 2.53
CA LEU A 23 12.09 -2.22 1.19
C LEU A 23 12.40 -0.72 1.22
N ASN A 24 12.05 -0.02 2.29
CA ASN A 24 12.36 1.40 2.47
C ASN A 24 13.74 1.64 3.12
N ASN A 25 14.53 0.59 3.38
CA ASN A 25 15.81 0.73 4.03
C ASN A 25 16.84 1.32 3.05
N PRO A 26 17.35 2.54 3.29
CA PRO A 26 18.27 3.21 2.37
C PRO A 26 19.66 2.58 2.33
N TYR A 27 19.95 1.63 3.25
CA TYR A 27 21.24 0.96 3.35
C TYR A 27 21.29 -0.38 2.61
N LEU A 28 20.19 -0.82 2.00
CA LEU A 28 20.23 -2.00 1.14
C LEU A 28 20.89 -1.66 -0.18
N THR A 29 21.83 -2.51 -0.61
CA THR A 29 22.31 -2.45 -1.99
C THR A 29 21.22 -2.87 -2.96
N GLU A 30 21.39 -2.53 -4.23
CA GLU A 30 20.47 -2.94 -5.31
C GLU A 30 20.32 -4.46 -5.36
N ILE A 31 21.43 -5.19 -5.31
CA ILE A 31 21.45 -6.67 -5.34
C ILE A 31 20.70 -7.27 -4.14
N GLU A 32 20.90 -6.74 -2.94
CA GLU A 32 20.17 -7.21 -1.75
C GLU A 32 18.69 -6.90 -1.83
N THR A 33 18.33 -5.75 -2.40
CA THR A 33 16.94 -5.33 -2.62
C THR A 33 16.25 -6.25 -3.62
N GLU A 34 16.87 -6.51 -4.78
CA GLU A 34 16.33 -7.44 -5.78
C GLU A 34 16.14 -8.84 -5.22
N LYS A 35 17.14 -9.35 -4.50
CA LYS A 35 17.05 -10.65 -3.84
C LYS A 35 15.92 -10.68 -2.82
N PHE A 36 15.81 -9.66 -1.98
CA PHE A 36 14.74 -9.57 -0.98
C PHE A 36 13.35 -9.51 -1.62
N ILE A 37 13.19 -8.75 -2.71
CA ILE A 37 11.94 -8.69 -3.49
C ILE A 37 11.62 -10.07 -4.05
N LYS A 38 12.59 -10.76 -4.66
CA LYS A 38 12.40 -12.09 -5.22
C LYS A 38 12.00 -13.10 -4.16
N ASP A 39 12.68 -13.10 -3.01
CA ASP A 39 12.43 -14.02 -1.91
C ASP A 39 11.06 -13.77 -1.24
N ASN A 40 10.50 -12.56 -1.36
CA ASN A 40 9.23 -12.17 -0.75
C ASN A 40 8.14 -11.82 -1.77
N TYR A 41 8.31 -12.23 -3.03
CA TYR A 41 7.47 -11.80 -4.16
C TYR A 41 5.97 -12.00 -3.90
N GLU A 42 5.56 -13.19 -3.44
CA GLU A 42 4.14 -13.47 -3.18
C GLU A 42 3.57 -12.60 -2.04
N LYS A 43 4.35 -12.36 -0.98
CA LYS A 43 3.92 -11.48 0.12
C LYS A 43 3.80 -10.02 -0.35
N ILE A 44 4.71 -9.57 -1.21
CA ILE A 44 4.64 -8.22 -1.82
C ILE A 44 3.39 -8.10 -2.69
N LYS A 45 3.05 -9.15 -3.45
CA LYS A 45 1.81 -9.20 -4.23
C LYS A 45 0.56 -9.12 -3.35
N GLU A 46 0.54 -9.83 -2.23
CA GLU A 46 -0.54 -9.76 -1.24
C GLU A 46 -0.67 -8.35 -0.63
N ILE A 47 0.45 -7.73 -0.23
CA ILE A 47 0.50 -6.33 0.24
C ILE A 47 -0.13 -5.39 -0.78
N ASN A 48 0.22 -5.53 -2.07
CA ASN A 48 -0.31 -4.68 -3.13
C ASN A 48 -1.82 -4.87 -3.32
N ILE A 49 -2.32 -6.10 -3.18
CA ILE A 49 -3.77 -6.38 -3.21
C ILE A 49 -4.47 -5.70 -2.03
N ILE A 50 -3.93 -5.82 -0.82
CA ILE A 50 -4.49 -5.20 0.39
C ILE A 50 -4.51 -3.68 0.25
N ARG A 51 -3.39 -3.07 -0.17
CA ARG A 51 -3.28 -1.62 -0.40
C ARG A 51 -4.31 -1.14 -1.43
N LYS A 52 -4.47 -1.87 -2.54
CA LYS A 52 -5.47 -1.53 -3.56
C LYS A 52 -6.89 -1.55 -2.99
N LYS A 53 -7.23 -2.55 -2.16
CA LYS A 53 -8.55 -2.61 -1.50
C LYS A 53 -8.76 -1.45 -0.55
N ILE A 54 -7.76 -1.12 0.27
CA ILE A 54 -7.78 0.04 1.18
C ILE A 54 -8.04 1.31 0.36
N SER A 55 -7.25 1.58 -0.68
CA SER A 55 -7.40 2.79 -1.50
C SER A 55 -8.76 2.86 -2.21
N THR A 56 -9.30 1.74 -2.68
CA THR A 56 -10.66 1.72 -3.24
C THR A 56 -11.73 2.09 -2.20
N ILE A 57 -11.63 1.54 -0.99
CA ILE A 57 -12.58 1.85 0.08
C ILE A 57 -12.46 3.31 0.51
N GLU A 58 -11.24 3.80 0.72
CA GLU A 58 -10.98 5.21 1.05
C GLU A 58 -11.50 6.14 -0.03
N TRP A 59 -11.22 5.84 -1.31
CA TRP A 59 -11.71 6.61 -2.46
C TRP A 59 -13.23 6.72 -2.48
N ASN A 60 -13.93 5.62 -2.23
CA ASN A 60 -15.40 5.59 -2.21
C ASN A 60 -16.00 6.36 -1.03
N GLN A 61 -15.21 6.62 0.02
CA GLN A 61 -15.62 7.45 1.16
C GLN A 61 -15.36 8.94 0.94
N LEU A 62 -14.54 9.31 -0.05
CA LEU A 62 -14.31 10.70 -0.41
C LEU A 62 -15.54 11.30 -1.11
N THR A 63 -15.80 12.58 -0.82
CA THR A 63 -16.74 13.38 -1.62
C THR A 63 -16.18 13.66 -3.01
N LEU A 64 -17.04 14.05 -3.95
CA LEU A 64 -16.62 14.41 -5.31
C LEU A 64 -15.58 15.54 -5.34
N GLU A 65 -15.69 16.50 -4.42
CA GLU A 65 -14.73 17.60 -4.27
C GLU A 65 -13.36 17.06 -3.80
N GLN A 66 -13.34 16.20 -2.78
CA GLN A 66 -12.10 15.58 -2.31
C GLN A 66 -11.45 14.65 -3.36
N GLN A 67 -12.26 13.95 -4.16
CA GLN A 67 -11.76 13.14 -5.28
C GLN A 67 -11.12 14.03 -6.35
N LYS A 68 -11.73 15.18 -6.64
CA LYS A 68 -11.20 16.16 -7.59
C LYS A 68 -9.87 16.74 -7.10
N ASP A 69 -9.81 17.18 -5.85
CA ASP A 69 -8.58 17.70 -5.24
C ASP A 69 -7.44 16.66 -5.23
N TYR A 70 -7.78 15.40 -4.94
CA TYR A 70 -6.82 14.30 -5.01
C TYR A 70 -6.27 14.13 -6.43
N LEU A 71 -7.13 14.12 -7.45
CA LEU A 71 -6.69 13.98 -8.84
C LEU A 71 -5.84 15.16 -9.30
N GLU A 72 -6.22 16.40 -8.96
CA GLU A 72 -5.45 17.60 -9.31
C GLU A 72 -4.05 17.58 -8.68
N LYS A 73 -3.92 17.13 -7.42
CA LYS A 73 -2.62 17.03 -6.74
C LYS A 73 -1.64 16.05 -7.41
N TYR A 74 -2.15 15.03 -8.10
CA TYR A 74 -1.35 13.99 -8.74
C TYR A 74 -1.48 14.00 -10.27
N SER A 75 -2.10 15.03 -10.88
CA SER A 75 -2.18 15.18 -12.34
C SER A 75 -1.07 16.03 -12.95
N ASP A 76 -0.24 16.67 -12.11
CA ASP A 76 0.89 17.51 -12.54
C ASP A 76 2.23 16.76 -12.66
N ASP A 77 2.21 15.41 -12.62
CA ASP A 77 3.35 14.52 -12.93
C ASP A 77 3.25 13.93 -14.35
#